data_AF-A0A356T1H7-F1
#
_entry.id   AF-A0A356T1H7-F1
#
_cell.length_a   1.000
_cell.length_b   1.000
_cell.length_c   1.000
_cell.angle_alpha   90.00
_cell.angle_beta   90.00
_cell.angle_gamma   90.00
#
_symmetry.space_group_name_H-M   'P 1'
#
loop_
_entity.id
_entity.type
_entity.pdbx_description
1 polymer ?
#
loop_
_entity_poly.entity_id
_entity_poly.type
_entity_poly.pdbx_seq_one_letter_code
_entity_poly.pdbx_strand_id
1 'polypeptide(L)'
;RARRGAPEIEVRAHRASGLDAESYQEAPAADVEPILLPWGPIRARRYRWSGRGFEQTTEQANPRYRPPTPERATREAAAPTEPAAPTEEQLLAAFRREARIRRGARPRFRMQANFAGDRAQETGLVYGRQLVIVGPGIQGGRSFLTYSIPAPTDGDLRDVSAADVTGDGRAELLFRVRQRFGEVEREVLAVHQVTERGFPRLLEVEVKRTQGDRVIENQVVARRGRLEIRPGRAVGWDAGSWTFTRSEQDSAEPLLLPWQDRAVRYRLRGGRLAR
;
A
#
# COMPACT_ATOMS: atom_id res chain seq x y z
N ARG A 1 -41.56 -11.18 -25.42
CA ARG A 1 -40.19 -10.60 -25.55
C ARG A 1 -39.19 -11.73 -25.35
N ALA A 2 -38.50 -12.15 -26.41
CA ALA A 2 -37.51 -13.23 -26.36
C ALA A 2 -36.36 -12.85 -25.40
N ARG A 3 -36.02 -13.74 -24.46
CA ARG A 3 -34.83 -13.60 -23.62
C ARG A 3 -33.61 -13.61 -24.53
N ARG A 4 -32.94 -12.47 -24.73
CA ARG A 4 -31.59 -12.46 -25.30
C ARG A 4 -30.70 -13.27 -24.34
N GLY A 5 -30.05 -14.32 -24.85
CA GLY A 5 -29.10 -15.12 -24.09
C GLY A 5 -27.94 -14.27 -23.57
N ALA A 6 -27.20 -14.79 -22.59
CA ALA A 6 -26.01 -14.12 -22.08
C ALA A 6 -25.01 -13.82 -23.22
N PRO A 7 -24.35 -12.64 -23.24
CA PRO A 7 -23.35 -12.31 -24.24
C PRO A 7 -22.25 -13.36 -24.34
N GLU A 8 -21.79 -13.63 -25.57
CA GLU A 8 -20.70 -14.55 -25.86
C GLU A 8 -19.59 -13.86 -26.65
N ILE A 9 -18.34 -14.26 -26.39
CA ILE A 9 -17.16 -13.90 -27.17
C ILE A 9 -16.58 -15.19 -27.74
N GLU A 10 -16.20 -15.16 -29.02
CA GLU A 10 -15.42 -16.22 -29.64
C GLU A 10 -14.10 -15.63 -30.13
N VAL A 11 -12.99 -16.23 -29.67
CA VAL A 11 -11.63 -15.91 -30.12
C VAL A 11 -11.16 -17.08 -30.97
N ARG A 12 -10.63 -16.79 -32.17
CA ARG A 12 -10.13 -17.82 -33.10
C ARG A 12 -8.71 -17.49 -33.55
N ALA A 13 -7.85 -18.50 -33.56
CA ALA A 13 -6.60 -18.44 -34.31
C ALA A 13 -6.94 -18.25 -35.80
N HIS A 14 -6.29 -17.28 -36.43
CA HIS A 14 -6.53 -16.96 -37.84
C HIS A 14 -5.26 -17.17 -38.67
N ARG A 15 -4.70 -16.10 -39.24
CA ARG A 15 -3.51 -16.13 -40.09
C ARG A 15 -2.41 -15.28 -39.46
N ALA A 16 -1.18 -15.76 -39.58
CA ALA A 16 0.04 -15.03 -39.27
C ALA A 16 0.76 -14.68 -40.57
N SER A 17 1.55 -13.61 -40.55
CA SER A 17 2.36 -13.17 -41.68
C SER A 17 3.74 -12.79 -41.15
N GLY A 18 4.80 -13.35 -41.72
CA GLY A 18 6.18 -13.10 -41.30
C GLY A 18 6.58 -13.72 -39.94
N LEU A 19 5.70 -14.51 -39.32
CA LEU A 19 5.96 -15.26 -38.08
C LEU A 19 5.39 -16.67 -38.20
N ASP A 20 6.08 -17.63 -37.60
CA ASP A 20 5.74 -19.05 -37.55
C ASP A 20 6.14 -19.66 -36.19
N ALA A 21 5.99 -20.98 -36.06
CA ALA A 21 6.32 -21.70 -34.83
C ALA A 21 7.80 -21.62 -34.43
N GLU A 22 8.70 -21.37 -35.38
CA GLU A 22 10.15 -21.34 -35.14
C GLU A 22 10.61 -19.91 -34.77
N SER A 23 10.01 -18.90 -35.40
CA SER A 23 10.38 -17.49 -35.26
C SER A 23 9.63 -16.74 -34.16
N TYR A 24 8.47 -17.23 -33.72
CA TYR A 24 7.69 -16.59 -32.67
C TYR A 24 8.20 -16.96 -31.26
N GLN A 25 8.93 -16.04 -30.64
CA GLN A 25 9.56 -16.20 -29.32
C GLN A 25 8.91 -15.27 -28.30
N GLU A 26 7.63 -15.49 -28.00
CA GLU A 26 6.91 -14.75 -26.95
C GLU A 26 6.62 -15.64 -25.75
N ALA A 27 6.96 -15.15 -24.56
CA ALA A 27 6.52 -15.75 -23.31
C ALA A 27 5.14 -15.15 -22.95
N PRO A 28 4.09 -15.97 -22.75
CA PRO A 28 2.79 -15.46 -22.35
C PRO A 28 2.90 -14.66 -21.04
N ALA A 29 2.32 -13.46 -21.01
CA ALA A 29 2.20 -12.70 -19.77
C ALA A 29 1.17 -13.36 -18.84
N ALA A 30 1.46 -13.39 -17.53
CA ALA A 30 0.67 -14.15 -16.55
C ALA A 30 -0.70 -13.53 -16.22
N ASP A 31 -0.93 -12.28 -16.61
CA ASP A 31 -2.12 -11.49 -16.31
C ASP A 31 -3.12 -11.41 -17.49
N VAL A 32 -2.82 -12.09 -18.60
CA VAL A 32 -3.67 -12.09 -19.80
C VAL A 32 -3.82 -13.50 -20.38
N GLU A 33 -4.97 -13.75 -21.00
CA GLU A 33 -5.18 -14.97 -21.78
C GLU A 33 -4.24 -14.99 -22.99
N PRO A 34 -3.48 -16.08 -23.21
CA PRO A 34 -2.54 -16.16 -24.32
C PRO A 34 -3.22 -16.02 -25.69
N ILE A 35 -2.50 -15.40 -26.64
CA ILE A 35 -2.95 -15.33 -28.03
C ILE A 35 -3.09 -16.74 -28.63
N LEU A 36 -4.18 -16.98 -29.38
CA LEU A 36 -4.36 -18.23 -30.12
C LEU A 36 -3.55 -18.21 -31.41
N LEU A 37 -2.54 -19.08 -31.47
CA LEU A 37 -1.62 -19.16 -32.61
C LEU A 37 -2.15 -20.10 -33.71
N PRO A 38 -1.99 -19.77 -35.01
CA PRO A 38 -2.42 -20.64 -36.11
C PRO A 38 -1.77 -22.03 -36.12
N TRP A 39 -0.54 -22.13 -35.61
CA TRP A 39 0.22 -23.36 -35.41
C TRP A 39 0.15 -23.90 -33.97
N GLY A 40 -0.64 -23.25 -33.09
CA GLY A 40 -0.81 -23.68 -31.71
C GLY A 40 -1.82 -24.83 -31.58
N PRO A 41 -1.87 -25.49 -30.41
CA PRO A 41 -2.76 -26.63 -30.16
C PRO A 41 -4.25 -26.26 -30.12
N ILE A 42 -4.59 -24.99 -29.90
CA ILE A 42 -5.96 -24.50 -29.75
C ILE A 42 -6.33 -23.58 -30.92
N ARG A 43 -7.43 -23.90 -31.61
CA ARG A 43 -7.94 -23.11 -32.75
C ARG A 43 -8.94 -22.05 -32.34
N ALA A 44 -9.75 -22.32 -31.32
CA ALA A 44 -10.78 -21.37 -30.88
C ALA A 44 -11.12 -21.54 -29.40
N ARG A 45 -11.52 -20.44 -28.76
CA ARG A 45 -12.07 -20.39 -27.41
C ARG A 45 -13.36 -19.59 -27.40
N ARG A 46 -14.33 -20.04 -26.62
CA ARG A 46 -15.59 -19.31 -26.38
C ARG A 46 -15.69 -18.93 -24.92
N TYR A 47 -16.17 -17.72 -24.69
CA TYR A 47 -16.42 -17.17 -23.37
C TYR A 47 -17.88 -16.73 -23.27
N ARG A 48 -18.48 -16.88 -22.10
CA ARG A 48 -19.83 -16.42 -21.81
C ARG A 48 -19.83 -15.54 -20.57
N TRP A 49 -20.64 -14.49 -20.60
CA TRP A 49 -20.83 -13.62 -19.45
C TRP A 49 -21.54 -14.35 -18.30
N SER A 50 -20.89 -14.45 -17.14
CA SER A 50 -21.42 -15.11 -15.94
C SER A 50 -22.20 -14.18 -15.01
N GLY A 51 -22.23 -12.87 -15.31
CA GLY A 51 -22.78 -11.84 -14.42
C GLY A 51 -21.71 -11.00 -13.72
N ARG A 52 -20.47 -11.52 -13.61
CA ARG A 52 -19.32 -10.84 -13.00
C ARG A 52 -18.14 -10.67 -13.95
N GLY A 53 -18.00 -11.56 -14.92
CA GLY A 53 -16.95 -11.56 -15.91
C GLY A 53 -17.26 -12.50 -17.06
N PHE A 54 -16.35 -12.60 -18.02
CA PHE A 54 -16.39 -13.62 -19.07
C PHE A 54 -15.63 -14.86 -18.60
N GLU A 55 -16.31 -16.00 -18.60
CA GLU A 55 -15.72 -17.29 -18.25
C GLU A 55 -15.59 -18.15 -19.50
N GLN A 56 -14.47 -18.87 -19.65
CA GLN A 56 -14.27 -19.78 -20.77
C GLN A 56 -15.24 -20.94 -20.66
N THR A 57 -16.04 -21.16 -21.71
CA THR A 57 -17.05 -22.23 -21.76
C THR A 57 -16.66 -23.37 -22.68
N THR A 58 -15.82 -23.11 -23.69
CA THR A 58 -15.43 -24.13 -24.65
C THR A 58 -14.06 -23.82 -25.23
N GLU A 59 -13.28 -24.88 -25.43
CA GLU A 59 -12.01 -24.85 -26.14
C GLU A 59 -12.06 -25.85 -27.31
N GLN A 60 -11.65 -25.39 -28.50
CA GLN A 60 -11.58 -26.22 -29.70
C GLN A 60 -10.12 -26.47 -30.08
N ALA A 61 -9.73 -27.74 -30.09
CA ALA A 61 -8.41 -28.17 -30.55
C ALA A 61 -8.17 -27.80 -32.03
N ASN A 62 -6.91 -27.53 -32.37
CA ASN A 62 -6.47 -27.27 -33.73
C ASN A 62 -6.14 -28.60 -34.44
N PRO A 63 -6.96 -29.06 -35.41
CA PRO A 63 -6.73 -30.34 -36.08
C PRO A 63 -5.46 -30.35 -36.94
N ARG A 64 -4.87 -29.18 -37.21
CA ARG A 64 -3.62 -29.04 -37.98
C ARG A 64 -2.38 -28.99 -37.09
N TYR A 65 -2.55 -28.96 -35.77
CA TYR A 65 -1.44 -28.99 -34.85
C TYR A 65 -0.72 -30.34 -34.96
N ARG A 66 0.59 -30.29 -35.21
CA ARG A 66 1.48 -31.43 -35.11
C ARG A 66 2.43 -31.16 -33.95
N PRO A 67 2.40 -31.98 -32.88
CA PRO A 67 3.43 -31.85 -31.87
C PRO A 67 4.79 -32.13 -32.54
N PRO A 68 5.84 -31.36 -32.22
CA PRO A 68 7.18 -31.66 -32.73
C PRO A 68 7.59 -33.08 -32.31
N THR A 69 8.20 -33.82 -33.23
CA THR A 69 8.73 -35.15 -32.97
C THR A 69 9.75 -35.06 -31.83
N PRO A 70 9.65 -35.88 -30.77
CA PRO A 70 10.60 -35.83 -29.67
C PRO A 70 11.94 -36.38 -30.14
N GLU A 71 12.82 -35.49 -30.62
CA GLU A 71 14.25 -35.75 -30.58
C GLU A 71 14.61 -35.99 -29.12
N ARG A 72 15.34 -37.07 -28.85
CA ARG A 72 15.60 -37.62 -27.52
C ARG A 72 16.42 -36.62 -26.70
N ALA A 73 15.73 -35.62 -26.15
CA ALA A 73 16.26 -34.69 -25.17
C ALA A 73 16.32 -35.41 -23.83
N THR A 74 17.39 -36.17 -23.59
CA THR A 74 17.96 -36.28 -22.25
C THR A 74 18.66 -34.95 -21.89
N ARG A 75 17.88 -33.88 -21.94
CA ARG A 75 17.93 -32.79 -21.00
C ARG A 75 16.47 -32.64 -20.63
N GLU A 76 16.14 -33.10 -19.44
CA GLU A 76 15.07 -32.49 -18.66
C GLU A 76 15.38 -30.99 -18.71
N ALA A 77 14.76 -30.30 -19.67
CA ALA A 77 14.78 -28.87 -19.74
C ALA A 77 14.00 -28.47 -18.50
N ALA A 78 14.72 -28.28 -17.40
CA ALA A 78 14.21 -27.60 -16.22
C ALA A 78 13.43 -26.41 -16.78
N ALA A 79 12.11 -26.41 -16.53
CA ALA A 79 11.29 -25.24 -16.80
C ALA A 79 12.11 -24.03 -16.37
N PRO A 80 12.32 -22.99 -17.21
CA PRO A 80 13.17 -21.87 -16.85
C PRO A 80 12.77 -21.46 -15.45
N THR A 81 13.65 -21.72 -14.47
CA THR A 81 13.33 -21.49 -13.07
C THR A 81 13.03 -20.02 -13.01
N GLU A 82 11.76 -19.67 -12.83
CA GLU A 82 11.37 -18.28 -12.66
C GLU A 82 12.31 -17.71 -11.62
N PRO A 83 13.04 -16.59 -11.90
CA PRO A 83 14.06 -16.11 -11.00
C PRO A 83 13.46 -16.04 -9.60
N ALA A 84 14.12 -16.72 -8.65
CA ALA A 84 13.65 -16.79 -7.28
C ALA A 84 13.26 -15.37 -6.82
N ALA A 85 12.06 -15.25 -6.23
CA ALA A 85 11.58 -13.95 -5.77
C ALA A 85 12.65 -13.32 -4.88
N PRO A 86 12.89 -12.00 -5.01
CA PRO A 86 13.90 -11.33 -4.23
C PRO A 86 13.61 -11.52 -2.74
N THR A 87 14.65 -11.78 -1.95
CA THR A 87 14.50 -11.85 -0.50
C THR A 87 14.21 -10.47 0.07
N GLU A 88 13.62 -10.42 1.27
CA GLU A 88 13.42 -9.14 1.98
C GLU A 88 14.72 -8.35 2.11
N GLU A 89 15.84 -9.03 2.37
CA GLU A 89 17.16 -8.39 2.46
C GLU A 89 17.60 -7.77 1.13
N GLN A 90 17.35 -8.45 0.00
CA GLN A 90 17.64 -7.91 -1.34
C GLN A 90 16.77 -6.68 -1.65
N LEU A 91 15.48 -6.71 -1.28
CA LEU A 91 14.57 -5.57 -1.44
C LEU A 91 15.01 -4.38 -0.58
N LEU A 92 15.37 -4.62 0.68
CA LEU A 92 15.88 -3.59 1.57
C LEU A 92 17.22 -3.01 1.09
N ALA A 93 18.11 -3.84 0.52
CA ALA A 93 19.35 -3.38 -0.09
C ALA A 93 19.09 -2.51 -1.33
N ALA A 94 18.11 -2.89 -2.17
CA ALA A 94 17.68 -2.09 -3.31
C ALA A 94 17.12 -0.73 -2.88
N PHE A 95 16.21 -0.70 -1.91
CA PHE A 95 15.69 0.54 -1.32
C PHE A 95 16.82 1.42 -0.78
N ARG A 96 17.74 0.87 0.02
CA ARG A 96 18.84 1.65 0.62
C ARG A 96 19.71 2.31 -0.43
N ARG A 97 19.95 1.64 -1.57
CA ARG A 97 20.69 2.19 -2.70
C ARG A 97 19.90 3.32 -3.37
N GLU A 98 18.62 3.10 -3.66
CA GLU A 98 17.74 4.08 -4.32
C GLU A 98 17.54 5.34 -3.49
N ALA A 99 17.17 5.18 -2.23
CA ALA A 99 16.98 6.28 -1.28
C ALA A 99 18.31 6.87 -0.75
N ARG A 100 19.46 6.41 -1.26
CA ARG A 100 20.82 6.85 -0.88
C ARG A 100 21.05 6.84 0.63
N ILE A 101 20.54 5.81 1.29
CA ILE A 101 20.71 5.61 2.73
C ILE A 101 22.19 5.38 3.02
N ARG A 102 22.75 6.13 3.97
CA ARG A 102 24.17 6.02 4.35
C ARG A 102 24.50 4.58 4.75
N ARG A 103 25.69 4.10 4.36
CA ARG A 103 26.21 2.80 4.79
C ARG A 103 26.23 2.73 6.32
N GLY A 104 25.79 1.62 6.88
CA GLY A 104 25.69 1.42 8.33
C GLY A 104 24.53 2.13 9.03
N ALA A 105 23.73 2.94 8.33
CA ALA A 105 22.54 3.55 8.94
C ALA A 105 21.56 2.47 9.40
N ARG A 106 21.10 2.60 10.65
CA ARG A 106 20.09 1.73 11.25
C ARG A 106 18.71 2.38 11.14
N PRO A 107 17.64 1.59 10.96
CA PRO A 107 16.29 2.14 11.01
C PRO A 107 16.01 2.64 12.43
N ARG A 108 15.41 3.81 12.52
CA ARG A 108 15.02 4.42 13.80
C ARG A 108 13.70 3.87 14.31
N PHE A 109 12.81 3.51 13.40
CA PHE A 109 11.54 2.85 13.71
C PHE A 109 11.42 1.56 12.90
N ARG A 110 10.86 0.53 13.54
CA ARG A 110 10.49 -0.74 12.91
C ARG A 110 9.09 -1.11 13.37
N MET A 111 8.26 -1.56 12.44
CA MET A 111 6.92 -2.05 12.70
C MET A 111 6.66 -3.31 11.87
N GLN A 112 5.82 -4.19 12.40
CA GLN A 112 5.26 -5.33 11.67
C GLN A 112 3.75 -5.23 11.73
N ALA A 113 3.10 -5.23 10.58
CA ALA A 113 1.65 -5.10 10.47
C ALA A 113 1.16 -5.63 9.12
N ASN A 114 -0.11 -5.97 9.03
CA ASN A 114 -0.77 -6.24 7.74
C ASN A 114 -1.01 -4.91 7.03
N PHE A 115 -0.16 -4.52 6.09
CA PHE A 115 -0.29 -3.29 5.31
C PHE A 115 -0.98 -3.52 3.97
N ALA A 116 -0.85 -4.72 3.40
CA ALA A 116 -1.34 -5.03 2.06
C ALA A 116 -1.67 -6.51 1.88
N GLY A 117 -2.37 -6.84 0.80
CA GLY A 117 -2.71 -8.23 0.49
C GLY A 117 -3.70 -8.82 1.50
N ASP A 118 -3.37 -10.00 2.03
CA ASP A 118 -4.26 -10.83 2.84
C ASP A 118 -4.12 -10.55 4.35
N ARG A 119 -3.66 -11.52 5.16
CA ARG A 119 -3.41 -11.38 6.60
C ARG A 119 -1.93 -11.51 6.94
N ALA A 120 -1.07 -11.74 5.94
CA ALA A 120 0.36 -11.73 6.15
C ALA A 120 0.80 -10.38 6.71
N GLN A 121 1.91 -10.41 7.46
CA GLN A 121 2.49 -9.18 7.99
C GLN A 121 3.64 -8.74 7.08
N GLU A 122 3.64 -7.45 6.79
CA GLU A 122 4.75 -6.74 6.17
C GLU A 122 5.63 -6.07 7.24
N THR A 123 6.88 -5.83 6.89
CA THR A 123 7.85 -5.08 7.69
C THR A 123 7.93 -3.63 7.19
N GLY A 124 7.65 -2.67 8.07
CA GLY A 124 7.91 -1.26 7.85
C GLY A 124 9.17 -0.79 8.58
N LEU A 125 10.08 -0.10 7.88
CA LEU A 125 11.31 0.46 8.45
C LEU A 125 11.47 1.93 8.08
N VAL A 126 11.93 2.75 9.03
CA VAL A 126 12.14 4.19 8.79
C VAL A 126 13.60 4.56 9.00
N TYR A 127 14.24 5.13 7.98
CA TYR A 127 15.60 5.67 7.99
C TYR A 127 15.55 7.19 7.86
N GLY A 128 15.84 7.91 8.94
CA GLY A 128 15.60 9.36 8.98
C GLY A 128 14.11 9.65 8.79
N ARG A 129 13.72 10.09 7.59
CA ARG A 129 12.32 10.33 7.16
C ARG A 129 11.86 9.43 6.02
N GLN A 130 12.70 8.51 5.56
CA GLN A 130 12.38 7.58 4.48
C GLN A 130 11.78 6.30 5.06
N LEU A 131 10.50 6.08 4.84
CA LEU A 131 9.81 4.83 5.14
C LEU A 131 9.97 3.87 3.96
N VAL A 132 10.26 2.61 4.27
CA VAL A 132 10.13 1.48 3.35
C VAL A 132 9.23 0.42 3.95
N ILE A 133 8.36 -0.17 3.12
CA ILE A 133 7.53 -1.33 3.49
C ILE A 133 7.85 -2.47 2.53
N VAL A 134 8.18 -3.62 3.09
CA VAL A 134 8.51 -4.88 2.38
C VAL A 134 7.68 -6.01 2.95
N GLY A 135 7.34 -6.99 2.11
CA GLY A 135 6.65 -8.20 2.54
C GLY A 135 5.75 -8.77 1.44
N PRO A 136 5.11 -9.92 1.69
CA PRO A 136 4.41 -10.70 0.68
C PRO A 136 3.23 -9.96 0.03
N GLY A 137 2.52 -9.11 0.77
CA GLY A 137 1.42 -8.30 0.21
C GLY A 137 1.88 -7.15 -0.69
N ILE A 138 3.18 -6.81 -0.69
CA ILE A 138 3.72 -5.69 -1.47
C ILE A 138 4.11 -6.17 -2.87
N GLN A 139 3.24 -5.93 -3.85
CA GLN A 139 3.44 -6.32 -5.25
C GLN A 139 3.86 -7.80 -5.37
N GLY A 140 3.17 -8.68 -4.63
CA GLY A 140 3.45 -10.12 -4.59
C GLY A 140 4.79 -10.49 -3.95
N GLY A 141 5.34 -9.65 -3.06
CA GLY A 141 6.62 -9.88 -2.39
C GLY A 141 7.84 -9.61 -3.27
N ARG A 142 7.64 -8.98 -4.44
CA ARG A 142 8.71 -8.76 -5.43
C ARG A 142 9.27 -7.34 -5.40
N SER A 143 8.71 -6.47 -4.57
CA SER A 143 9.04 -5.04 -4.52
C SER A 143 8.83 -4.45 -3.13
N PHE A 144 9.01 -3.15 -3.01
CA PHE A 144 8.78 -2.37 -1.79
C PHE A 144 7.97 -1.11 -2.08
N LEU A 145 7.23 -0.63 -1.08
CA LEU A 145 6.66 0.71 -1.10
C LEU A 145 7.56 1.67 -0.33
N THR A 146 7.65 2.92 -0.80
CA THR A 146 8.45 3.97 -0.16
C THR A 146 7.63 5.23 0.05
N TYR A 147 7.89 5.92 1.16
CA TYR A 147 7.27 7.20 1.48
C TYR A 147 8.25 8.14 2.18
N SER A 148 8.35 9.36 1.66
CA SER A 148 9.09 10.45 2.32
C SER A 148 8.17 11.15 3.32
N ILE A 149 8.38 10.90 4.61
CA ILE A 149 7.59 11.49 5.68
C ILE A 149 7.86 13.00 5.73
N PRO A 150 6.81 13.86 5.69
CA PRO A 150 6.95 15.31 5.65
C PRO A 150 7.26 15.90 7.04
N ALA A 151 8.33 15.43 7.68
CA ALA A 151 8.92 16.08 8.85
C ALA A 151 10.00 17.10 8.41
N PRO A 152 10.12 18.26 9.09
CA PRO A 152 11.13 19.27 8.74
C PRO A 152 12.55 18.73 8.79
N THR A 153 12.88 17.96 9.82
CA THR A 153 14.16 17.26 9.97
C THR A 153 13.94 15.83 10.45
N ASP A 154 14.96 14.98 10.32
CA ASP A 154 14.91 13.60 10.82
C ASP A 154 14.61 13.56 12.33
N GLY A 155 15.13 14.53 13.09
CA GLY A 155 14.90 14.65 14.53
C GLY A 155 13.49 15.11 14.90
N ASP A 156 12.71 15.62 13.95
CA ASP A 156 11.33 16.09 14.17
C ASP A 156 10.27 15.01 13.95
N LEU A 157 10.61 13.90 13.31
CA LEU A 157 9.79 12.70 13.37
C LEU A 157 9.89 12.11 14.77
N ARG A 158 8.85 12.18 15.58
CA ARG A 158 8.85 11.80 17.01
C ARG A 158 8.54 10.32 17.21
N ASP A 159 7.53 9.83 16.52
CA ASP A 159 7.05 8.46 16.62
C ASP A 159 6.51 7.97 15.27
N VAL A 160 6.62 6.66 15.05
CA VAL A 160 6.00 5.96 13.92
C VAL A 160 5.43 4.64 14.41
N SER A 161 4.13 4.45 14.20
CA SER A 161 3.41 3.24 14.56
C SER A 161 2.43 2.84 13.46
N ALA A 162 1.82 1.67 13.62
CA ALA A 162 0.84 1.13 12.69
C ALA A 162 -0.36 0.53 13.44
N ALA A 163 -1.57 0.80 12.95
CA ALA A 163 -2.80 0.26 13.53
C ALA A 163 -3.95 0.27 12.50
N ASP A 164 -4.80 -0.76 12.52
CA ASP A 164 -6.05 -0.85 11.73
C ASP A 164 -7.10 0.09 12.32
N VAL A 165 -7.01 1.39 12.05
CA VAL A 165 -7.96 2.39 12.57
C VAL A 165 -9.19 2.53 11.69
N THR A 166 -9.13 2.08 10.44
CA THR A 166 -10.28 2.06 9.52
C THR A 166 -11.20 0.86 9.74
N GLY A 167 -10.68 -0.24 10.27
CA GLY A 167 -11.40 -1.48 10.57
C GLY A 167 -11.44 -2.46 9.40
N ASP A 168 -10.74 -2.18 8.30
CA ASP A 168 -10.75 -2.99 7.08
C ASP A 168 -9.83 -4.23 7.17
N GLY A 169 -9.10 -4.37 8.29
CA GLY A 169 -8.17 -5.47 8.53
C GLY A 169 -6.73 -5.17 8.11
N ARG A 170 -6.47 -4.02 7.48
CA ARG A 170 -5.13 -3.52 7.18
C ARG A 170 -4.79 -2.36 8.11
N ALA A 171 -3.51 -2.19 8.40
CA ALA A 171 -3.01 -1.15 9.24
C ALA A 171 -2.77 0.14 8.46
N GLU A 172 -3.20 1.26 9.05
CA GLU A 172 -2.74 2.58 8.67
C GLU A 172 -1.41 2.89 9.36
N LEU A 173 -0.66 3.82 8.77
CA LEU A 173 0.55 4.40 9.35
C LEU A 173 0.21 5.64 10.17
N LEU A 174 0.76 5.73 11.37
CA LEU A 174 0.58 6.85 12.29
C LEU A 174 1.94 7.51 12.53
N PHE A 175 2.07 8.77 12.15
CA PHE A 175 3.29 9.57 12.35
C PHE A 175 3.04 10.66 13.37
N ARG A 176 3.89 10.78 14.40
CA ARG A 176 3.95 12.00 15.22
C ARG A 176 5.09 12.88 14.71
N VAL A 177 4.76 14.07 14.21
CA VAL A 177 5.72 15.00 13.64
C VAL A 177 5.72 16.30 14.43
N ARG A 178 6.90 16.74 14.86
CA ARG A 178 7.10 18.04 15.49
C ARG A 178 7.19 19.14 14.44
N GLN A 179 6.50 20.25 14.70
CA GLN A 179 6.54 21.49 13.92
C GLN A 179 6.83 22.65 14.88
N ARG A 180 7.58 23.66 14.41
CA ARG A 180 8.02 24.80 15.21
C ARG A 180 7.56 26.11 14.59
N PHE A 181 7.06 27.01 15.43
CA PHE A 181 6.56 28.32 15.06
C PHE A 181 7.04 29.34 16.11
N GLY A 182 8.22 29.91 15.90
CA GLY A 182 8.90 30.73 16.91
C GLY A 182 9.15 29.91 18.19
N GLU A 183 8.71 30.44 19.32
CA GLU A 183 8.85 29.81 20.65
C GLU A 183 7.86 28.67 20.93
N VAL A 184 6.94 28.39 19.99
CA VAL A 184 5.90 27.38 20.14
C VAL A 184 6.27 26.16 19.31
N GLU A 185 6.32 24.99 19.93
CA GLU A 185 6.37 23.72 19.21
C GLU A 185 5.01 23.02 19.31
N ARG A 186 4.59 22.37 18.22
CA ARG A 186 3.47 21.43 18.24
C ARG A 186 3.90 20.08 17.72
N GLU A 187 3.26 19.02 18.20
CA GLU A 187 3.33 17.71 17.56
C GLU A 187 1.98 17.37 16.94
N VAL A 188 2.04 16.95 15.69
CA VAL A 188 0.89 16.58 14.88
C VAL A 188 0.91 15.08 14.63
N LEU A 189 -0.21 14.42 14.87
CA LEU A 189 -0.47 13.06 14.43
C LEU A 189 -1.01 13.10 13.00
N ALA A 190 -0.28 12.51 12.07
CA ALA A 190 -0.75 12.29 10.70
C ALA A 190 -1.01 10.79 10.47
N VAL A 191 -2.21 10.47 9.97
CA VAL A 191 -2.62 9.09 9.69
C VAL A 191 -2.70 8.90 8.19
N HIS A 192 -2.00 7.89 7.67
CA HIS A 192 -1.96 7.57 6.24
C HIS A 192 -2.42 6.13 6.01
N GLN A 193 -3.26 5.94 4.99
CA GLN A 193 -3.53 4.59 4.50
C GLN A 193 -2.36 4.11 3.67
N VAL A 194 -2.13 2.79 3.64
CA VAL A 194 -1.22 2.16 2.68
C VAL A 194 -2.06 1.62 1.52
N THR A 195 -1.72 2.02 0.30
CA THR A 195 -2.34 1.52 -0.93
C THR A 195 -1.25 1.19 -1.95
N GLU A 196 -1.58 0.38 -2.96
CA GLU A 196 -0.67 0.10 -4.07
C GLU A 196 -0.22 1.37 -4.82
N ARG A 197 -1.05 2.42 -4.80
CA ARG A 197 -0.82 3.68 -5.52
C ARG A 197 -0.14 4.76 -4.67
N GLY A 198 0.09 4.49 -3.38
CA GLY A 198 0.74 5.42 -2.47
C GLY A 198 0.05 5.54 -1.12
N PHE A 199 0.24 6.69 -0.47
CA PHE A 199 -0.07 6.89 0.94
C PHE A 199 -1.03 8.08 1.12
N PRO A 200 -2.34 7.93 0.88
CA PRO A 200 -3.28 9.02 1.09
C PRO A 200 -3.40 9.34 2.58
N ARG A 201 -3.39 10.64 2.92
CA ARG A 201 -3.57 11.13 4.29
C ARG A 201 -5.04 11.10 4.67
N LEU A 202 -5.38 10.33 5.70
CA LEU A 202 -6.74 10.22 6.22
C LEU A 202 -7.05 11.25 7.31
N LEU A 203 -6.06 11.62 8.11
CA LEU A 203 -6.19 12.57 9.22
C LEU A 203 -4.89 13.33 9.46
N GLU A 204 -5.03 14.57 9.90
CA GLU A 204 -3.98 15.34 10.55
C GLU A 204 -4.57 16.09 11.74
N VAL A 205 -3.97 15.94 12.92
CA VAL A 205 -4.50 16.48 14.17
C VAL A 205 -3.38 16.80 15.14
N GLU A 206 -3.43 17.98 15.75
CA GLU A 206 -2.48 18.37 16.78
C GLU A 206 -2.74 17.55 18.06
N VAL A 207 -1.68 16.93 18.59
CA VAL A 207 -1.76 16.08 19.79
C VAL A 207 -0.87 16.57 20.93
N LYS A 208 0.02 17.53 20.67
CA LYS A 208 0.84 18.15 21.71
C LYS A 208 1.17 19.59 21.35
N ARG A 209 1.23 20.47 22.34
CA ARG A 209 1.81 21.81 22.24
C ARG A 209 2.74 22.09 23.39
N THR A 210 3.85 22.78 23.12
CA THR A 210 4.83 23.22 24.12
C THR A 210 5.27 24.65 23.86
N GLN A 211 5.52 25.42 24.93
CA GLN A 211 6.13 26.75 24.89
C GLN A 211 6.87 26.98 26.21
N GLY A 212 8.20 27.00 26.17
CA GLY A 212 9.01 26.93 27.38
C GLY A 212 8.64 25.70 28.22
N ASP A 213 8.36 25.91 29.51
CA ASP A 213 7.97 24.85 30.45
C ASP A 213 6.48 24.47 30.39
N ARG A 214 5.70 25.13 29.53
CA ARG A 214 4.27 24.86 29.38
C ARG A 214 4.04 23.75 28.37
N VAL A 215 3.12 22.84 28.67
CA VAL A 215 2.76 21.71 27.79
C VAL A 215 1.29 21.36 27.89
N ILE A 216 0.68 21.03 26.76
CA ILE A 216 -0.55 20.21 26.70
C ILE A 216 -0.23 19.00 25.84
N GLU A 217 -0.55 17.80 26.32
CA GLU A 217 -0.40 16.56 25.56
C GLU A 217 -1.68 15.73 25.64
N ASN A 218 -2.24 15.41 24.47
CA ASN A 218 -3.40 14.55 24.30
C ASN A 218 -3.01 13.08 24.33
N GLN A 219 -3.96 12.22 24.70
CA GLN A 219 -3.78 10.77 24.62
C GLN A 219 -4.33 10.26 23.29
N VAL A 220 -3.53 9.50 22.56
CA VAL A 220 -3.93 8.86 21.30
C VAL A 220 -4.18 7.37 21.56
N VAL A 221 -5.39 6.91 21.25
CA VAL A 221 -5.77 5.50 21.38
C VAL A 221 -6.17 4.97 20.01
N ALA A 222 -5.28 4.20 19.39
CA ALA A 222 -5.53 3.50 18.14
C ALA A 222 -5.89 2.04 18.42
N ARG A 223 -7.05 1.60 17.94
CA ARG A 223 -7.55 0.22 18.04
C ARG A 223 -8.24 -0.14 16.72
N ARG A 224 -8.54 -1.43 16.57
CA ARG A 224 -9.25 -1.93 15.39
C ARG A 224 -10.54 -1.14 15.10
N GLY A 225 -10.62 -0.50 13.94
CA GLY A 225 -11.76 0.31 13.49
C GLY A 225 -12.05 1.56 14.31
N ARG A 226 -11.07 2.04 15.09
CA ARG A 226 -11.26 3.19 15.97
C ARG A 226 -9.94 3.90 16.28
N LEU A 227 -9.89 5.16 15.90
CA LEU A 227 -8.95 6.13 16.46
C LEU A 227 -9.71 7.03 17.44
N GLU A 228 -9.21 7.16 18.67
CA GLU A 228 -9.76 8.08 19.66
C GLU A 228 -8.65 9.00 20.18
N ILE A 229 -8.93 10.30 20.21
CA ILE A 229 -8.05 11.31 20.80
C ILE A 229 -8.75 11.85 22.03
N ARG A 230 -8.06 11.83 23.16
CA ARG A 230 -8.59 12.30 24.44
C ARG A 230 -7.84 13.56 24.87
N PRO A 231 -8.54 14.56 25.45
CA PRO A 231 -7.86 15.56 26.24
C PRO A 231 -6.98 14.87 27.27
N GLY A 232 -5.73 15.31 27.39
CA GLY A 232 -4.78 14.74 28.33
C GLY A 232 -4.41 15.72 29.42
N ARG A 233 -3.12 15.86 29.68
CA ARG A 233 -2.61 16.70 30.78
C ARG A 233 -2.15 18.05 30.25
N ALA A 234 -2.46 19.11 31.00
CA ALA A 234 -1.88 20.43 30.83
C ALA A 234 -0.93 20.75 31.99
N VAL A 235 0.15 21.47 31.69
CA VAL A 235 1.10 22.06 32.65
C VAL A 235 1.37 23.49 32.22
N GLY A 236 1.21 24.44 33.13
CA GLY A 236 1.49 25.86 32.89
C GLY A 236 0.49 26.58 32.00
N TRP A 237 -0.52 25.89 31.48
CA TRP A 237 -1.70 26.48 30.83
C TRP A 237 -2.99 25.97 31.48
N ASP A 238 -3.99 26.85 31.46
CA ASP A 238 -5.37 26.64 31.87
C ASP A 238 -6.30 27.46 30.94
N ALA A 239 -7.61 27.46 31.24
CA ALA A 239 -8.61 28.19 30.46
C ALA A 239 -8.36 29.71 30.38
N GLY A 240 -7.75 30.32 31.41
CA GLY A 240 -7.53 31.77 31.46
C GLY A 240 -6.22 32.21 30.81
N SER A 241 -5.23 31.32 30.74
CA SER A 241 -3.90 31.59 30.19
C SER A 241 -3.70 31.08 28.76
N TRP A 242 -4.65 30.32 28.22
CA TRP A 242 -4.62 29.84 26.84
C TRP A 242 -5.07 30.92 25.86
N THR A 243 -4.13 31.43 25.05
CA THR A 243 -4.37 32.53 24.11
C THR A 243 -4.36 32.12 22.64
N PHE A 244 -4.14 30.84 22.35
CA PHE A 244 -4.01 30.38 20.97
C PHE A 244 -5.37 30.22 20.32
N THR A 245 -5.55 30.92 19.20
CA THR A 245 -6.70 30.79 18.31
C THR A 245 -6.35 29.94 17.10
N ARG A 246 -7.37 29.31 16.52
CA ARG A 246 -7.20 28.54 15.28
C ARG A 246 -7.01 29.50 14.11
N SER A 247 -6.00 29.26 13.29
CA SER A 247 -5.88 29.89 11.97
C SER A 247 -6.77 29.15 10.97
N GLU A 248 -7.50 29.89 10.13
CA GLU A 248 -8.29 29.30 9.03
C GLU A 248 -7.42 28.56 8.00
N GLN A 249 -6.13 28.90 7.93
CA GLN A 249 -5.17 28.25 7.04
C GLN A 249 -4.61 26.93 7.61
N ASP A 250 -4.90 26.61 8.87
CA ASP A 250 -4.42 25.39 9.50
C ASP A 250 -5.31 24.20 9.16
N SER A 251 -4.82 23.37 8.24
CA SER A 251 -5.51 22.17 7.77
C SER A 251 -5.56 21.03 8.80
N ALA A 252 -4.78 21.12 9.88
CA ALA A 252 -4.81 20.15 10.97
C ALA A 252 -6.02 20.39 11.89
N GLU A 253 -6.62 19.30 12.38
CA GLU A 253 -7.59 19.36 13.47
C GLU A 253 -6.90 19.89 14.75
N PRO A 254 -7.60 20.71 15.56
CA PRO A 254 -7.00 21.37 16.70
C PRO A 254 -6.74 20.40 17.85
N LEU A 255 -5.78 20.78 18.70
CA LEU A 255 -5.49 20.14 19.98
C LEU A 255 -6.73 20.15 20.88
N LEU A 256 -7.03 19.04 21.55
CA LEU A 256 -8.10 18.99 22.54
C LEU A 256 -7.62 19.56 23.88
N LEU A 257 -8.35 20.52 24.42
CA LEU A 257 -8.04 21.21 25.66
C LEU A 257 -8.67 20.50 26.87
N PRO A 258 -7.91 20.20 27.93
CA PRO A 258 -8.42 19.46 29.10
C PRO A 258 -9.60 20.10 29.84
N TRP A 259 -9.74 21.42 29.76
CA TRP A 259 -10.78 22.19 30.46
C TRP A 259 -12.02 22.48 29.60
N GLN A 260 -12.03 22.12 28.31
CA GLN A 260 -13.12 22.46 27.40
C GLN A 260 -13.60 21.27 26.59
N ASP A 261 -12.68 20.42 26.12
CA ASP A 261 -12.98 19.39 25.14
C ASP A 261 -13.23 18.03 25.79
N ARG A 262 -13.84 17.14 25.00
CA ARG A 262 -14.06 15.73 25.35
C ARG A 262 -13.33 14.84 24.35
N ALA A 263 -13.24 13.56 24.67
CA ALA A 263 -12.68 12.57 23.74
C ALA A 263 -13.41 12.59 22.39
N VAL A 264 -12.63 12.65 21.31
CA VAL A 264 -13.12 12.60 19.93
C VAL A 264 -12.79 11.24 19.33
N ARG A 265 -13.80 10.60 18.76
CA ARG A 265 -13.65 9.32 18.04
C ARG A 265 -13.69 9.59 16.55
N TYR A 266 -12.77 9.01 15.83
CA TYR A 266 -12.70 9.11 14.38
C TYR A 266 -13.06 7.78 13.73
N ARG A 267 -13.78 7.86 12.61
CA ARG A 267 -14.13 6.72 11.74
C ARG A 267 -13.95 7.11 10.29
N LEU A 268 -13.70 6.12 9.45
CA LEU A 268 -13.56 6.36 8.01
C LEU A 268 -14.92 6.78 7.42
N ARG A 269 -14.95 7.96 6.79
CA ARG A 269 -16.10 8.51 6.06
C ARG A 269 -15.57 9.30 4.86
N GLY A 270 -16.05 8.99 3.65
CA GLY A 270 -15.68 9.74 2.45
C GLY A 270 -14.16 9.80 2.20
N GLY A 271 -13.43 8.71 2.49
CA GLY A 271 -11.98 8.64 2.29
C GLY A 271 -11.13 9.39 3.32
N ARG A 272 -11.72 9.86 4.43
CA ARG A 272 -11.02 10.52 5.53
C ARG A 272 -11.48 9.97 6.87
N LEU A 273 -10.65 10.12 7.89
CA LEU A 273 -11.08 9.88 9.27
C LEU A 273 -11.78 11.13 9.78
N ALA A 274 -13.09 11.02 10.03
CA ALA A 274 -13.94 12.10 10.49
C ALA A 274 -14.57 11.75 11.84
N ARG A 275 -14.98 12.81 12.57
CA ARG A 275 -15.62 12.72 13.90
C ARG A 275 -16.99 12.03 13.85
#